data_AF-A0A085MUM8-F1
#
_entry.id   AF-A0A085MUM8-F1
#
_cell.length_a   1.000
_cell.length_b   1.000
_cell.length_c   1.000
_cell.angle_alpha   90.00
_cell.angle_beta   90.00
_cell.angle_gamma   90.00
#
_symmetry.space_group_name_H-M   'P 1'
#
loop_
_entity.id
_entity.type
_entity.pdbx_description
1 polymer ?
#
loop_
_entity_poly.entity_id
_entity_poly.type
_entity_poly.pdbx_seq_one_letter_code
_entity_poly.pdbx_strand_id
1 'polypeptide(L)'
;MSPRMTRWSLILSSYDYELRYRPGKSIGAAYALSRLPVKDDSACAEPMPPEVFMLEVEPHGPVSPKDVALATARDPILSKVRTWLMSGWPHKCPSADFAPFISKRDAFSLQRDCILFGSRVVIPSQLRQEMLRMLHRSHQGIVATKATARSYMWWPGMASAIENMISHCSTCQSVRHLPPREPIHPWMDEQVDPWSRLHIDFAGPFRGRYLFVAMDSASKWPEAKVV
;
A
#
# COMPACT_ATOMS: atom_id res chain seq x y z
N MET A 1 12.27 3.25 7.66
CA MET A 1 13.03 3.04 6.40
C MET A 1 12.61 1.71 5.81
N SER A 2 12.53 1.56 4.49
CA SER A 2 12.15 0.27 3.87
C SER A 2 13.13 -0.85 4.30
N PRO A 3 12.73 -2.13 4.34
CA PRO A 3 13.63 -3.23 4.70
C PRO A 3 14.93 -3.23 3.90
N ARG A 4 14.85 -2.87 2.61
CA ARG A 4 16.01 -2.68 1.74
C ARG A 4 16.91 -1.54 2.21
N MET A 5 16.35 -0.38 2.55
CA MET A 5 17.13 0.76 3.07
C MET A 5 17.75 0.46 4.43
N THR A 6 17.04 -0.24 5.32
CA THR A 6 17.58 -0.64 6.64
C THR A 6 18.75 -1.60 6.48
N ARG A 7 18.66 -2.55 5.55
CA ARG A 7 19.79 -3.43 5.21
C ARG A 7 21.01 -2.65 4.73
N TRP A 8 20.83 -1.71 3.80
CA TRP A 8 21.92 -0.83 3.37
C TRP A 8 22.45 0.02 4.51
N SER A 9 21.60 0.52 5.40
CA SER A 9 22.03 1.27 6.59
C SER A 9 22.91 0.44 7.53
N LEU A 10 22.55 -0.82 7.78
CA LEU A 10 23.34 -1.74 8.60
C LEU A 10 24.69 -2.05 7.94
N ILE A 11 24.69 -2.34 6.64
CA ILE A 11 25.93 -2.58 5.89
C ILE A 11 26.81 -1.34 5.95
N LEU A 12 26.25 -0.16 5.68
CA LEU A 12 27.02 1.09 5.67
C LEU A 12 27.49 1.50 7.07
N SER A 13 26.80 1.10 8.14
CA SER A 13 27.23 1.40 9.51
C SER A 13 28.54 0.74 9.93
N SER A 14 29.01 -0.31 9.22
CA SER A 14 30.31 -0.91 9.49
C SER A 14 31.47 -0.17 8.79
N TYR A 15 31.20 0.89 8.04
CA TYR A 15 32.20 1.65 7.29
C TYR A 15 32.19 3.11 7.70
N ASP A 16 33.38 3.73 7.74
CA ASP A 16 33.51 5.18 7.75
C ASP A 16 33.44 5.70 6.31
N TYR A 17 32.45 6.54 6.00
CA TYR A 17 32.24 7.06 4.65
C TYR A 17 31.89 8.55 4.64
N GLU A 18 32.24 9.21 3.54
CA GLU A 18 31.95 10.62 3.28
C GLU A 18 31.00 10.72 2.07
N LEU A 19 29.83 11.34 2.27
CA LEU A 19 28.86 11.56 1.20
C LEU A 19 29.28 12.77 0.36
N ARG A 20 29.85 12.53 -0.83
CA ARG A 20 30.23 13.58 -1.78
C ARG A 20 29.16 13.74 -2.87
N TYR A 21 28.57 14.93 -2.96
CA TYR A 21 27.65 15.27 -4.05
C TYR A 21 28.40 15.32 -5.38
N ARG A 22 27.85 14.64 -6.39
CA ARG A 22 28.37 14.66 -7.77
C ARG A 22 27.26 15.15 -8.71
N PRO A 23 27.41 16.33 -9.35
CA PRO A 23 26.42 16.84 -10.30
C PRO A 23 26.13 15.84 -11.42
N GLY A 24 24.87 15.68 -11.81
CA GLY A 24 24.45 14.68 -12.82
C GLY A 24 25.22 14.75 -14.14
N LYS A 25 25.57 15.96 -14.61
CA LYS A 25 26.39 16.17 -15.82
C LYS A 25 27.82 15.61 -15.71
N SER A 26 28.31 15.43 -14.48
CA SER A 26 29.63 14.86 -14.19
C SER A 26 29.56 13.36 -13.86
N ILE A 27 28.36 12.80 -13.74
CA ILE A 27 28.15 11.35 -13.67
C ILE A 27 28.32 10.84 -15.10
N GLY A 28 29.51 10.31 -15.40
CA GLY A 28 29.79 9.71 -16.71
C GLY A 28 28.81 8.57 -17.02
N ALA A 29 28.74 8.17 -18.30
CA ALA A 29 27.98 6.99 -18.70
C ALA A 29 28.32 5.83 -17.76
N ALA A 30 27.32 5.24 -17.11
CA ALA A 30 27.51 4.08 -16.25
C ALA A 30 28.31 3.05 -17.05
N TYR A 31 29.55 2.81 -16.65
CA TYR A 31 30.48 1.95 -17.39
C TYR A 31 29.82 0.58 -17.56
N ALA A 32 29.77 0.07 -18.80
CA ALA A 32 29.40 -1.30 -19.14
C ALA A 32 29.87 -2.38 -18.13
N LEU A 33 31.03 -2.23 -17.47
CA LEU A 33 31.47 -3.15 -16.40
C LEU A 33 30.57 -3.17 -15.16
N SER A 34 29.84 -2.10 -14.83
CA SER A 34 28.88 -2.11 -13.73
C SER A 34 27.59 -2.87 -14.06
N ARG A 35 27.41 -3.27 -15.32
CA ARG A 35 26.20 -3.93 -15.85
C ARG A 35 26.51 -5.25 -16.56
N LEU A 36 27.79 -5.64 -16.66
CA LEU A 36 28.21 -6.91 -17.25
C LEU A 36 27.90 -8.02 -16.24
N PRO A 37 27.00 -8.96 -16.56
CA PRO A 37 26.76 -10.12 -15.71
C PRO A 37 28.05 -10.93 -15.64
N VAL A 38 28.65 -11.02 -14.46
CA VAL A 38 29.81 -11.89 -14.24
C VAL A 38 29.28 -13.33 -14.23
N LYS A 39 29.87 -14.22 -15.03
CA LYS A 39 29.53 -15.67 -15.07
C LYS A 39 30.06 -16.43 -13.84
N ASP A 40 30.18 -15.75 -12.71
CA ASP A 40 30.73 -16.32 -11.50
C ASP A 40 29.58 -16.65 -10.55
N ASP A 41 29.19 -17.92 -10.55
CA ASP A 41 28.18 -18.47 -9.64
C ASP A 41 28.62 -18.38 -8.16
N SER A 42 29.88 -18.01 -7.89
CA SER A 42 30.42 -17.86 -6.53
C SER A 42 30.31 -16.44 -5.94
N ALA A 43 29.99 -15.42 -6.74
CA ALA A 43 30.03 -14.01 -6.32
C ALA A 43 28.66 -13.36 -6.07
N CYS A 44 27.56 -14.11 -6.16
CA CYS A 44 26.20 -13.63 -5.84
C CYS A 44 25.56 -14.35 -4.65
N ALA A 45 26.36 -14.89 -3.74
CA ALA A 45 25.89 -15.00 -2.37
C ALA A 45 25.80 -13.58 -1.82
N GLU A 46 24.74 -12.84 -2.20
CA GLU A 46 24.29 -11.73 -1.39
C GLU A 46 24.33 -12.25 0.05
N PRO A 47 25.13 -11.67 0.96
CA PRO A 47 25.19 -12.15 2.32
C PRO A 47 23.76 -12.23 2.80
N MET A 48 23.35 -13.45 3.19
CA MET A 48 22.00 -13.74 3.68
C MET A 48 21.63 -12.58 4.60
N PRO A 49 20.52 -11.88 4.32
CA PRO A 49 20.20 -10.72 5.12
C PRO A 49 20.14 -11.17 6.58
N PRO A 50 20.86 -10.52 7.51
CA PRO A 50 20.56 -10.71 8.91
C PRO A 50 19.06 -10.41 9.06
N GLU A 51 18.31 -11.28 9.73
CA GLU A 51 16.93 -10.96 10.11
C GLU A 51 16.98 -9.65 10.90
N VAL A 52 16.64 -8.55 10.23
CA VAL A 52 16.71 -7.23 10.83
C VAL A 52 15.57 -7.17 11.84
N PHE A 53 15.89 -7.43 13.10
CA PHE A 53 15.01 -7.16 14.23
C PHE A 53 14.82 -5.65 14.31
N MET A 54 13.70 -5.16 13.78
CA MET A 54 13.44 -3.72 13.64
C MET A 54 13.35 -2.95 14.96
N LEU A 55 13.40 -3.64 16.11
CA LEU A 55 13.55 -2.99 17.41
C LEU A 55 14.93 -2.39 17.64
N GLU A 56 15.97 -2.80 16.90
CA GLU A 56 17.35 -2.36 17.18
C GLU A 56 17.71 -1.01 16.56
N VAL A 57 16.90 -0.48 15.65
CA VAL A 57 17.10 0.85 15.10
C VAL A 57 16.51 1.88 16.06
N GLU A 58 17.37 2.59 16.80
CA GLU A 58 17.03 3.78 17.62
C GLU A 58 16.16 4.75 16.79
N PRO A 59 14.87 4.91 17.11
CA PRO A 59 13.98 5.65 16.23
C PRO A 59 13.98 7.14 16.60
N HIS A 60 14.28 7.98 15.61
CA HIS A 60 13.78 9.37 15.55
C HIS A 60 12.29 9.40 15.15
N GLY A 61 11.54 8.34 15.50
CA GLY A 61 10.12 8.17 15.17
C GLY A 61 9.22 8.69 16.31
N PRO A 62 7.94 9.00 16.02
CA PRO A 62 7.02 9.58 16.99
C PRO A 62 6.59 8.62 18.10
N VAL A 63 6.85 7.31 17.96
CA VAL A 63 6.54 6.30 18.98
C VAL A 63 7.79 5.47 19.22
N SER A 64 8.28 5.51 20.45
CA SER A 64 9.45 4.74 20.88
C SER A 64 9.05 3.32 21.32
N PRO A 65 9.99 2.36 21.34
CA PRO A 65 9.74 1.04 21.92
C PRO A 65 9.27 1.11 23.38
N LYS A 66 9.73 2.11 24.13
CA LYS A 66 9.30 2.33 25.53
C LYS A 66 7.81 2.68 25.62
N ASP A 67 7.32 3.50 24.70
CA ASP A 67 5.90 3.87 24.64
C ASP A 67 5.02 2.66 24.31
N VAL A 68 5.48 1.81 23.37
CA VAL A 68 4.80 0.56 23.03
C VAL A 68 4.77 -0.40 24.21
N ALA A 69 5.89 -0.59 24.91
CA ALA A 69 5.96 -1.43 26.10
C ALA A 69 5.01 -0.96 27.21
N LEU A 70 4.98 0.35 27.47
CA LEU A 70 4.10 0.96 28.48
C LEU A 70 2.62 0.84 28.09
N ALA A 71 2.28 1.07 26.82
CA ALA A 71 0.91 0.87 26.33
C ALA A 71 0.51 -0.61 26.32
N THR A 72 1.44 -1.53 26.07
CA THR A 72 1.21 -2.99 26.14
C THR A 72 0.87 -3.42 27.56
N ALA A 73 1.54 -2.87 28.57
CA ALA A 73 1.25 -3.16 29.98
C ALA A 73 -0.15 -2.68 30.40
N ARG A 74 -0.65 -1.58 29.81
CA ARG A 74 -1.99 -1.03 30.09
C ARG A 74 -3.11 -1.69 29.29
N ASP A 75 -2.78 -2.38 28.19
CA ASP A 75 -3.78 -3.00 27.33
C ASP A 75 -4.31 -4.30 27.98
N PRO A 76 -5.64 -4.44 28.15
CA PRO A 76 -6.22 -5.58 28.89
C PRO A 76 -6.03 -6.94 28.19
N ILE A 77 -5.82 -6.93 26.87
CA ILE A 77 -5.59 -8.14 26.08
C ILE A 77 -4.08 -8.40 26.02
N LEU A 78 -3.30 -7.40 25.60
CA LEU A 78 -1.87 -7.61 25.35
C LEU A 78 -1.07 -7.82 26.64
N SER A 79 -1.47 -7.25 27.78
CA SER A 79 -0.86 -7.54 29.08
C SER A 79 -0.91 -9.03 29.41
N LYS A 80 -2.06 -9.69 29.20
CA LYS A 80 -2.23 -11.14 29.39
C LYS A 80 -1.42 -11.94 28.38
N VAL A 81 -1.42 -11.55 27.12
CA VAL A 81 -0.60 -12.20 26.07
C VAL A 81 0.90 -12.10 26.42
N ARG A 82 1.36 -10.94 26.90
CA ARG A 82 2.73 -10.76 27.40
C ARG A 82 3.03 -11.72 28.55
N THR A 83 2.14 -11.86 29.52
CA THR A 83 2.32 -12.82 30.63
C THR A 83 2.42 -14.25 30.09
N TRP A 84 1.53 -14.65 29.18
CA TRP A 84 1.54 -16.00 28.58
C TRP A 84 2.78 -16.30 27.75
N LEU A 85 3.38 -15.30 27.10
CA LEU A 85 4.66 -15.47 26.41
C LEU A 85 5.80 -15.81 27.38
N MET A 86 5.71 -15.37 28.63
CA MET A 86 6.72 -15.65 29.66
C MET A 86 6.41 -16.91 30.47
N SER A 87 5.14 -17.14 30.83
CA SER A 87 4.71 -18.22 31.73
C SER A 87 4.11 -19.43 31.03
N GLY A 88 3.91 -19.38 29.72
CA GLY A 88 3.22 -20.40 28.93
C GLY A 88 1.77 -20.00 28.59
N TRP A 89 1.31 -20.54 27.45
CA TRP A 89 -0.03 -20.30 26.91
C TRP A 89 -1.10 -21.13 27.63
N PRO A 90 -2.34 -20.60 27.80
CA PRO A 90 -3.41 -21.34 28.44
C PRO A 90 -3.88 -22.53 27.58
N HIS A 91 -4.26 -23.63 28.22
CA HIS A 91 -4.81 -24.82 27.54
C HIS A 91 -6.20 -24.60 26.94
N LYS A 92 -7.00 -23.70 27.54
CA LYS A 92 -8.33 -23.31 27.04
C LYS A 92 -8.35 -21.82 26.72
N CYS A 93 -8.95 -21.47 25.60
CA CYS A 93 -9.12 -20.08 25.18
C CYS A 93 -10.06 -19.35 26.15
N PRO A 94 -9.63 -18.28 26.84
CA PRO A 94 -10.48 -17.60 27.83
C PRO A 94 -11.60 -16.75 27.22
N SER A 95 -11.39 -16.18 26.02
CA SER A 95 -12.34 -15.32 25.29
C SER A 95 -12.03 -15.35 23.80
N ALA A 96 -13.03 -15.10 22.96
CA ALA A 96 -12.90 -14.95 21.51
C ALA A 96 -11.85 -13.89 21.11
N ASP A 97 -11.65 -12.86 21.95
CA ASP A 97 -10.65 -11.80 21.71
C ASP A 97 -9.21 -12.32 21.68
N PHE A 98 -8.93 -13.45 22.33
CA PHE A 98 -7.62 -14.09 22.35
C PHE A 98 -7.40 -15.09 21.21
N ALA A 99 -8.46 -15.47 20.49
CA ALA A 99 -8.37 -16.45 19.41
C ALA A 99 -7.33 -16.10 18.32
N PRO A 100 -7.19 -14.83 17.88
CA PRO A 100 -6.16 -14.43 16.91
C PRO A 100 -4.72 -14.61 17.41
N PHE A 101 -4.52 -14.58 18.73
CA PHE A 101 -3.21 -14.73 19.36
C PHE A 101 -2.90 -16.21 19.60
N ILE A 102 -3.86 -16.97 20.14
CA ILE A 102 -3.68 -18.40 20.44
C ILE A 102 -3.47 -19.22 19.15
N SER A 103 -4.22 -18.92 18.08
CA SER A 103 -4.09 -19.60 16.78
C SER A 103 -2.71 -19.44 16.13
N LYS A 104 -1.96 -18.41 16.54
CA LYS A 104 -0.64 -18.07 15.98
C LYS A 104 0.44 -17.98 17.05
N ARG A 105 0.23 -18.66 18.19
CA ARG A 105 1.03 -18.55 19.41
C ARG A 105 2.54 -18.73 19.17
N ASP A 106 2.91 -19.66 18.29
CA ASP A 106 4.31 -20.02 18.01
C ASP A 106 5.07 -18.93 17.22
N ALA A 107 4.34 -18.00 16.60
CA ALA A 107 4.91 -16.89 15.84
C ALA A 107 5.08 -15.61 16.68
N PHE A 108 4.67 -15.61 17.94
CA PHE A 108 4.82 -14.47 18.83
C PHE A 108 6.08 -14.58 19.69
N SER A 109 6.76 -13.46 19.88
CA SER A 109 7.93 -13.36 20.75
C SER A 109 7.88 -12.06 21.56
N LEU A 110 8.71 -11.98 22.61
CA LEU A 110 8.80 -10.81 23.47
C LEU A 110 10.21 -10.22 23.39
N GLN A 111 10.33 -8.92 23.10
CA GLN A 111 11.60 -8.21 23.06
C GLN A 111 11.44 -6.81 23.65
N ARG A 112 12.25 -6.44 24.64
CA ARG A 112 12.17 -5.15 25.35
C ARG A 112 10.73 -4.80 25.77
N ASP A 113 10.04 -5.79 26.35
CA ASP A 113 8.64 -5.67 26.78
C ASP A 113 7.61 -5.36 25.67
N CYS A 114 8.04 -5.40 24.41
CA CYS A 114 7.19 -5.30 23.24
C CYS A 114 6.89 -6.69 22.69
N ILE A 115 5.62 -6.93 22.35
CA ILE A 115 5.21 -8.18 21.70
C ILE A 115 5.49 -8.07 20.21
N LEU A 116 6.12 -9.10 19.65
CA LEU A 116 6.41 -9.22 18.23
C LEU A 116 5.62 -10.36 17.61
N PHE A 117 5.23 -10.20 16.34
CA PHE A 117 4.66 -11.23 15.49
C PHE A 117 5.60 -11.44 14.29
N GLY A 118 6.45 -12.47 14.36
CA GLY A 118 7.65 -12.56 13.53
C GLY A 118 8.54 -11.33 13.76
N SER A 119 8.82 -10.57 12.71
CA SER A 119 9.59 -9.32 12.77
C SER A 119 8.77 -8.04 12.97
N ARG A 120 7.46 -8.16 13.21
CA ARG A 120 6.50 -7.03 13.24
C ARG A 120 6.09 -6.71 14.66
N VAL A 121 5.97 -5.42 14.98
CA VAL A 121 5.54 -4.98 16.31
C VAL A 121 4.03 -5.11 16.46
N VAL A 122 3.58 -5.76 17.53
CA VAL A 122 2.16 -5.82 17.88
C VAL A 122 1.75 -4.49 18.51
N ILE A 123 0.77 -3.81 17.92
CA ILE A 123 0.39 -2.46 18.33
C ILE A 123 -0.76 -2.48 19.35
N PRO A 124 -0.56 -1.93 20.57
CA PRO A 124 -1.60 -1.77 21.59
C PRO A 124 -2.75 -0.89 21.11
N SER A 125 -3.96 -1.18 21.59
CA SER A 125 -5.19 -0.47 21.22
C SER A 125 -5.06 1.06 21.25
N GLN A 126 -4.42 1.60 22.28
CA GLN A 126 -4.19 3.04 22.48
C GLN A 126 -3.36 3.69 21.35
N LEU A 127 -2.42 2.96 20.75
CA LEU A 127 -1.51 3.49 19.73
C LEU A 127 -2.02 3.28 18.30
N ARG A 128 -3.07 2.46 18.11
CA ARG A 128 -3.58 2.10 16.77
C ARG A 128 -4.01 3.33 15.97
N GLN A 129 -4.70 4.28 16.59
CA GLN A 129 -5.19 5.47 15.86
C GLN A 129 -4.04 6.34 15.38
N GLU A 130 -2.98 6.50 16.18
CA GLU A 130 -1.81 7.28 15.78
C GLU A 130 -1.02 6.58 14.67
N MET A 131 -0.83 5.25 14.77
CA MET A 131 -0.20 4.47 13.71
C MET A 131 -0.99 4.55 12.39
N LEU A 132 -2.32 4.53 12.45
CA LEU A 132 -3.18 4.72 11.29
C LEU A 132 -2.99 6.11 10.68
N ARG A 133 -3.01 7.18 11.49
CA ARG A 133 -2.73 8.54 10.99
C ARG A 133 -1.36 8.63 10.31
N MET A 134 -0.33 8.05 10.92
CA MET A 134 1.02 8.03 10.35
C MET A 134 1.08 7.32 8.99
N LEU A 135 0.47 6.14 8.88
CA LEU A 135 0.39 5.39 7.62
C LEU A 135 -0.31 6.19 6.52
N HIS A 136 -1.29 7.01 6.90
CA HIS A 136 -2.13 7.76 5.98
C HIS A 136 -1.59 9.14 5.59
N ARG A 137 -0.55 9.67 6.26
CA ARG A 137 -0.04 11.04 6.05
C ARG A 137 0.26 11.38 4.59
N SER A 138 0.71 10.41 3.80
CA SER A 138 1.08 10.59 2.39
C SER A 138 -0.06 10.27 1.41
N HIS A 139 -1.28 10.00 1.91
CA HIS A 139 -2.45 9.60 1.10
C HIS A 139 -2.15 8.49 0.09
N GLN A 140 -1.25 7.57 0.46
CA GLN A 140 -0.92 6.43 -0.38
C GLN A 140 -2.17 5.57 -0.61
N GLY A 141 -2.27 5.00 -1.81
CA GLY A 141 -3.35 4.09 -2.17
C GLY A 141 -3.47 2.93 -1.17
N ILE A 142 -4.66 2.33 -1.13
CA ILE A 142 -5.01 1.28 -0.15
C ILE A 142 -4.06 0.08 -0.17
N VAL A 143 -3.57 -0.32 -1.36
CA VAL A 143 -2.65 -1.44 -1.53
C VAL A 143 -1.30 -1.13 -0.91
N ALA A 144 -0.73 0.04 -1.23
CA ALA A 144 0.55 0.50 -0.71
C ALA A 144 0.49 0.66 0.82
N THR A 145 -0.55 1.32 1.34
CA THR A 145 -0.72 1.53 2.78
C THR A 145 -0.81 0.21 3.56
N LYS A 146 -1.56 -0.78 3.04
CA LYS A 146 -1.63 -2.13 3.63
C LYS A 146 -0.30 -2.85 3.57
N ALA A 147 0.42 -2.74 2.45
CA ALA A 147 1.74 -3.37 2.29
C ALA A 147 2.74 -2.80 3.32
N THR A 148 2.82 -1.48 3.43
CA THR A 148 3.65 -0.79 4.43
C THR A 148 3.27 -1.23 5.84
N ALA A 149 1.99 -1.20 6.20
CA ALA A 149 1.56 -1.61 7.54
C ALA A 149 1.97 -3.05 7.87
N ARG A 150 1.75 -3.99 6.94
CA ARG A 150 2.13 -5.41 7.10
C ARG A 150 3.63 -5.62 7.24
N SER A 151 4.48 -4.71 6.75
CA SER A 151 5.93 -4.82 6.91
C SER A 151 6.40 -4.48 8.32
N TYR A 152 5.71 -3.59 9.05
CA TYR A 152 6.19 -3.09 10.35
C TYR A 152 5.36 -3.51 11.55
N MET A 153 4.05 -3.67 11.38
CA MET A 153 3.12 -3.76 12.49
C MET A 153 2.05 -4.80 12.28
N TRP A 154 1.43 -5.19 13.38
CA TRP A 154 0.34 -6.15 13.38
C TRP A 154 -0.65 -5.91 14.54
N TRP A 155 -1.93 -6.09 14.27
CA TRP A 155 -2.97 -6.33 15.27
C TRP A 155 -4.19 -6.99 14.59
N PRO A 156 -5.07 -7.66 15.35
CA PRO A 156 -6.31 -8.21 14.80
C PRO A 156 -7.18 -7.13 14.16
N GLY A 157 -7.59 -7.30 12.91
CA GLY A 157 -8.42 -6.32 12.20
C GLY A 157 -7.67 -5.12 11.60
N MET A 158 -6.34 -5.10 11.60
CA MET A 158 -5.53 -4.00 11.03
C MET A 158 -5.92 -3.63 9.59
N ALA A 159 -6.14 -4.63 8.72
CA ALA A 159 -6.51 -4.38 7.32
C ALA A 159 -7.83 -3.63 7.19
N SER A 160 -8.85 -4.04 7.96
CA SER A 160 -10.17 -3.39 7.98
C SER A 160 -10.08 -1.98 8.58
N ALA A 161 -9.27 -1.77 9.62
CA ALA A 161 -9.04 -0.43 10.17
C ALA A 161 -8.41 0.53 9.16
N ILE A 162 -7.45 0.05 8.34
CA ILE A 162 -6.85 0.82 7.26
C ILE A 162 -7.87 1.11 6.16
N GLU A 163 -8.68 0.12 5.77
CA GLU A 163 -9.77 0.31 4.79
C GLU A 163 -10.75 1.38 5.23
N ASN A 164 -11.21 1.31 6.48
CA ASN A 164 -12.14 2.27 7.05
C ASN A 164 -11.56 3.69 7.10
N MET A 165 -10.29 3.85 7.48
CA MET A 165 -9.68 5.18 7.48
C MET A 165 -9.57 5.78 6.07
N ILE A 166 -9.17 4.98 5.08
CA ILE A 166 -9.03 5.46 3.70
C ILE A 166 -10.40 5.73 3.06
N SER A 167 -11.42 4.92 3.36
CA SER A 167 -12.77 5.11 2.84
C SER A 167 -13.42 6.42 3.32
N HIS A 168 -13.08 6.88 4.53
CA HIS A 168 -13.57 8.13 5.11
C HIS A 168 -12.68 9.35 4.82
N CYS A 169 -11.57 9.18 4.10
CA CYS A 169 -10.69 10.30 3.75
C CYS A 169 -11.14 11.00 2.46
N SER A 170 -11.54 12.27 2.58
CA SER A 170 -11.99 13.11 1.44
C SER A 170 -10.93 13.20 0.33
N THR A 171 -9.66 13.43 0.70
CA THR A 171 -8.55 13.52 -0.26
C THR A 171 -8.42 12.21 -1.05
N CYS A 172 -8.39 11.07 -0.37
CA CYS A 172 -8.27 9.77 -1.04
C CYS A 172 -9.50 9.43 -1.90
N GLN A 173 -10.71 9.80 -1.47
CA GLN A 173 -11.91 9.58 -2.27
C GLN A 173 -11.94 10.46 -3.53
N SER A 174 -11.45 11.71 -3.45
CA SER A 174 -11.46 12.64 -4.59
C SER A 174 -10.54 12.22 -5.75
N VAL A 175 -9.46 11.48 -5.44
CA VAL A 175 -8.47 11.01 -6.43
C VAL A 175 -8.68 9.55 -6.83
N ARG A 176 -9.74 8.90 -6.32
CA ARG A 176 -10.01 7.50 -6.61
C ARG A 176 -10.35 7.33 -8.08
N HIS A 177 -9.86 6.25 -8.70
CA HIS A 177 -10.28 5.89 -10.04
C HIS A 177 -11.80 5.77 -10.12
N LEU A 178 -12.36 6.33 -11.20
CA LEU A 178 -13.74 6.10 -11.56
C LEU A 178 -14.01 4.59 -11.67
N PRO A 179 -15.23 4.14 -11.34
CA PRO A 179 -15.61 2.76 -11.61
C PRO A 179 -15.37 2.43 -13.09
N PRO A 180 -15.22 1.14 -13.44
CA PRO A 180 -15.18 0.72 -14.83
C PRO A 180 -16.32 1.37 -15.59
N ARG A 181 -16.03 1.88 -16.80
CA ARG A 181 -17.09 2.40 -17.67
C ARG A 181 -18.13 1.30 -17.83
N GLU A 182 -19.38 1.68 -17.73
CA GLU A 182 -20.49 0.77 -18.01
C GLU A 182 -20.27 0.13 -19.38
N PRO A 183 -20.50 -1.20 -19.53
CA PRO A 183 -20.40 -1.86 -20.81
C PRO A 183 -21.21 -1.08 -21.85
N ILE A 184 -20.64 -0.90 -23.05
CA ILE A 184 -21.42 -0.34 -24.15
C ILE A 184 -22.54 -1.32 -24.43
N HIS A 185 -23.78 -0.89 -24.19
CA HIS A 185 -24.95 -1.65 -24.61
C HIS A 185 -25.15 -1.39 -26.11
N PRO A 186 -24.81 -2.34 -26.99
CA PRO A 186 -25.17 -2.19 -28.39
C PRO A 186 -26.69 -2.11 -28.48
N TRP A 187 -27.17 -1.28 -29.39
CA TRP A 187 -28.56 -1.38 -29.79
C TRP A 187 -28.81 -2.80 -30.30
N MET A 188 -29.95 -3.40 -29.95
CA MET A 188 -30.26 -4.76 -30.44
C MET A 188 -30.19 -4.78 -31.97
N ASP A 189 -29.56 -5.83 -32.51
CA ASP A 189 -29.52 -6.16 -33.95
C ASP A 189 -30.91 -6.61 -34.43
N GLU A 190 -31.91 -5.75 -34.23
CA GLU A 190 -33.17 -5.86 -34.92
C GLU A 190 -32.97 -5.31 -36.33
N GLN A 191 -33.63 -5.91 -37.31
CA GLN A 191 -33.71 -5.38 -38.66
C GLN A 191 -34.43 -4.02 -38.58
N VAL A 192 -33.67 -2.95 -38.42
CA VAL A 192 -34.17 -1.57 -38.35
C VAL A 192 -34.45 -1.14 -39.78
N ASP A 193 -35.71 -0.86 -40.12
CA ASP A 193 -36.07 -0.30 -41.42
C ASP A 193 -35.40 1.08 -41.61
N PRO A 194 -34.99 1.45 -42.85
CA PRO A 194 -34.48 2.79 -43.12
C PRO A 194 -35.42 3.88 -42.60
N TRP A 195 -34.85 4.94 -42.04
CA TRP A 195 -35.56 6.10 -41.46
C TRP A 195 -36.33 5.83 -40.16
N SER A 196 -36.22 4.65 -39.56
CA SER A 196 -36.88 4.37 -38.26
C SER A 196 -36.06 4.83 -37.05
N ARG A 197 -34.74 5.06 -37.20
CA ARG A 197 -33.89 5.64 -36.14
C ARG A 197 -32.83 6.56 -36.75
N LEU A 198 -32.86 7.82 -36.32
CA LEU A 198 -31.94 8.89 -36.76
C LEU A 198 -31.02 9.33 -35.62
N HIS A 199 -29.72 9.46 -35.91
CA HIS A 199 -28.75 10.13 -35.05
C HIS A 199 -28.58 11.56 -35.53
N ILE A 200 -28.90 12.54 -34.69
CA ILE A 200 -28.90 13.96 -35.05
C ILE A 200 -27.89 14.70 -34.18
N ASP A 201 -27.04 15.52 -34.80
CA ASP A 201 -26.06 16.35 -34.12
C ASP A 201 -25.81 17.66 -34.88
N PHE A 202 -25.17 18.62 -34.22
CA PHE A 202 -24.66 19.83 -34.85
C PHE A 202 -23.15 19.76 -35.02
N ALA A 203 -22.67 19.88 -36.25
CA ALA A 203 -21.25 20.04 -36.52
C ALA A 203 -20.92 21.53 -36.72
N GLY A 204 -19.96 22.05 -35.95
CA GLY A 204 -19.48 23.41 -36.12
C GLY A 204 -18.93 24.08 -34.85
N PRO A 205 -18.71 25.40 -34.90
CA PRO A 205 -18.96 26.27 -36.05
C PRO A 205 -17.90 26.15 -37.16
N PHE A 206 -18.33 26.17 -38.42
CA PHE A 206 -17.47 26.28 -39.60
C PHE A 206 -17.84 27.54 -40.38
N ARG A 207 -16.88 28.47 -40.53
CA ARG A 207 -17.11 29.80 -41.13
C ARG A 207 -18.32 30.55 -40.54
N GLY A 208 -18.48 30.44 -39.22
CA GLY A 208 -19.56 31.14 -38.50
C GLY A 208 -20.96 30.56 -38.71
N ARG A 209 -21.09 29.37 -39.29
CA ARG A 209 -22.36 28.65 -39.43
C ARG A 209 -22.27 27.25 -38.83
N TYR A 210 -23.40 26.68 -38.48
CA TYR A 210 -23.49 25.31 -38.01
C TYR A 210 -24.08 24.41 -39.10
N LEU A 211 -23.70 23.15 -39.10
CA LEU A 211 -24.31 22.12 -39.91
C LEU A 211 -25.22 21.29 -39.00
N PHE A 212 -26.51 21.29 -39.29
CA PHE A 212 -27.42 20.30 -38.75
C PHE A 212 -27.20 19.00 -39.51
N VAL A 213 -26.77 17.95 -38.82
CA VAL A 213 -26.46 16.64 -39.40
C VAL A 213 -27.45 15.63 -38.85
N ALA A 214 -28.10 14.88 -39.74
CA ALA A 214 -28.92 13.72 -39.40
C ALA A 214 -28.37 12.50 -40.13
N MET A 215 -28.20 11.38 -39.42
CA MET A 215 -27.72 10.13 -40.00
C MET A 215 -28.73 9.02 -39.71
N ASP A 216 -29.19 8.36 -40.76
CA ASP A 216 -30.00 7.16 -40.62
C ASP A 216 -29.16 6.01 -40.06
N SER A 217 -29.64 5.40 -38.98
CA SER A 217 -28.88 4.37 -38.27
C SER A 217 -28.82 3.03 -39.01
N ALA A 218 -29.81 2.73 -39.86
CA ALA A 218 -29.91 1.49 -40.61
C ALA A 218 -29.06 1.52 -41.89
N SER A 219 -29.31 2.50 -42.76
CA SER A 219 -28.61 2.67 -44.04
C SER A 219 -27.27 3.38 -43.92
N LYS A 220 -26.99 4.02 -42.78
CA LYS A 220 -25.85 4.94 -42.58
C LYS A 220 -25.87 6.15 -43.53
N TRP A 221 -27.02 6.49 -44.10
CA TRP A 221 -27.19 7.64 -44.99
C TRP A 221 -27.15 8.96 -44.21
N PRO A 222 -26.26 9.91 -44.56
CA PRO A 222 -26.20 11.23 -43.93
C PRO A 222 -27.00 12.28 -44.72
N GLU A 223 -27.76 13.11 -43.99
CA GLU A 223 -28.34 14.37 -44.45
C GLU A 223 -27.71 15.52 -43.66
N ALA A 224 -27.34 16.60 -44.35
CA ALA A 224 -26.77 17.77 -43.69
C ALA A 224 -27.33 19.07 -44.27
N LYS A 225 -27.67 20.01 -43.39
CA LYS A 225 -28.18 21.33 -43.76
C LYS A 225 -27.46 22.43 -42.99
N VAL A 226 -27.06 23.48 -43.70
CA VAL A 226 -26.49 24.69 -43.07
C VAL A 226 -27.60 25.43 -42.32
N VAL A 227 -27.36 25.74 -41.04
CA VAL A 227 -28.23 26.50 -40.15
C VAL A 227 -27.47 27.71 -39.60
#